data_AF-A0A1Y1WNR0-F1
#
_entry.id   AF-A0A1Y1WNR0-F1
#
_cell.length_a   1.000
_cell.length_b   1.000
_cell.length_c   1.000
_cell.angle_alpha   90.00
_cell.angle_beta   90.00
_cell.angle_gamma   90.00
#
_symmetry.space_group_name_H-M   'P 1'
#
loop_
_entity.id
_entity.type
_entity.pdbx_description
1 polymer ?
#
loop_
_entity_poly.entity_id
_entity_poly.type
_entity_poly.pdbx_seq_one_letter_code
_entity_poly.pdbx_strand_id
1 'polypeptide(L)'
;MKLFATLALLLVSAAAAAVPAKRQAPGIGQDGCNAAKWGPLLVGKKIILPNKCVHGTHNNVFYAKGLPEGTRIIPPGTPVTADYRFNRLNLEVTSDYIGTKVWCG
;
A
#
# COMPACT_ATOMS: atom_id res chain seq x y z
N MET A 1 4.42 -31.71 73.45
CA MET A 1 4.60 -32.38 72.14
C MET A 1 3.31 -32.22 71.34
N LYS A 2 3.23 -31.27 70.40
CA LYS A 2 2.11 -31.16 69.45
C LYS A 2 2.65 -30.86 68.05
N LEU A 3 2.16 -31.69 67.13
CA LEU A 3 2.50 -31.92 65.73
C LEU A 3 2.71 -30.66 64.90
N PHE A 4 3.81 -30.69 64.13
CA PHE A 4 4.01 -29.88 62.92
C PHE A 4 3.08 -30.39 61.81
N ALA A 5 2.27 -29.52 61.22
CA ALA A 5 1.52 -29.80 59.99
C ALA A 5 2.06 -28.92 58.87
N THR A 6 3.04 -29.45 58.14
CA THR A 6 3.65 -28.82 56.96
C THR A 6 2.72 -29.03 55.76
N LEU A 7 1.99 -27.99 55.37
CA LEU A 7 1.16 -28.01 54.16
C LEU A 7 2.02 -27.56 52.97
N ALA A 8 2.50 -28.54 52.20
CA ALA A 8 3.28 -28.31 50.99
C ALA A 8 2.36 -27.83 49.85
N LEU A 9 2.48 -26.55 49.49
CA LEU A 9 1.77 -25.93 48.39
C LEU A 9 2.49 -26.25 47.06
N LEU A 10 1.98 -27.23 46.32
CA LEU A 10 2.44 -27.57 44.97
C LEU A 10 1.98 -26.50 43.97
N LEU A 11 2.89 -25.60 43.61
CA LEU A 11 2.76 -24.67 42.48
C LEU A 11 3.07 -25.43 41.18
N VAL A 12 2.02 -25.80 40.45
CA VAL A 12 2.15 -26.29 39.07
C VAL A 12 2.36 -25.09 38.16
N SER A 13 3.62 -24.80 37.81
CA SER A 13 3.95 -23.78 36.80
C SER A 13 3.60 -24.28 35.40
N ALA A 14 2.53 -23.74 34.82
CA ALA A 14 2.23 -23.90 33.41
C ALA A 14 3.25 -23.09 32.57
N ALA A 15 4.23 -23.78 32.00
CA ALA A 15 5.10 -23.20 30.97
C ALA A 15 4.29 -23.05 29.67
N ALA A 16 3.74 -21.86 29.44
CA ALA A 16 3.16 -21.50 28.17
C ALA A 16 4.29 -21.38 27.12
N ALA A 17 4.45 -22.41 26.28
CA ALA A 17 5.31 -22.33 25.12
C ALA A 17 4.79 -21.21 24.20
N ALA A 18 5.59 -20.17 24.02
CA ALA A 18 5.30 -19.09 23.08
C ALA A 18 5.32 -19.69 21.66
N VAL A 19 4.13 -19.89 21.09
CA VAL A 19 3.98 -20.28 19.69
C VAL A 19 4.59 -19.15 18.85
N PRO A 20 5.59 -19.43 17.99
CA PRO A 20 6.14 -18.40 17.12
C PRO A 20 5.00 -17.85 16.26
N ALA A 21 4.77 -16.54 16.34
CA ALA A 21 3.75 -15.89 15.55
C ALA A 21 3.94 -16.30 14.08
N LYS A 22 2.92 -16.94 13.49
CA LYS A 22 2.93 -17.23 12.05
C LYS A 22 3.22 -15.90 11.35
N ARG A 23 4.31 -15.83 10.59
CA ARG A 23 4.57 -14.69 9.70
C ARG A 23 3.38 -14.58 8.76
N GLN A 24 2.58 -13.55 8.96
CA GLN A 24 1.45 -13.26 8.11
C GLN A 24 2.04 -12.85 6.76
N ALA A 25 1.68 -13.56 5.68
CA ALA A 25 1.98 -13.08 4.34
C ALA A 25 1.43 -11.65 4.21
N PRO A 26 2.13 -10.72 3.54
CA PRO A 26 1.58 -9.40 3.28
C PRO A 26 0.19 -9.56 2.70
N GLY A 27 -0.81 -8.97 3.37
CA GLY A 27 -2.19 -9.07 2.92
C GLY A 27 -2.27 -8.48 1.51
N ILE A 28 -2.83 -9.25 0.57
CA ILE A 28 -3.36 -8.66 -0.66
C ILE A 28 -4.38 -7.63 -0.20
N GLY A 29 -4.05 -6.33 -0.25
CA GLY A 29 -4.94 -5.26 0.22
C GLY A 29 -4.41 -4.31 1.29
N GLN A 30 -3.09 -4.24 1.55
CA GLN A 30 -2.57 -3.06 2.25
C GLN A 30 -2.48 -1.88 1.28
N ASP A 31 -3.27 -0.83 1.52
CA ASP A 31 -3.26 0.43 0.75
C ASP A 31 -2.02 1.29 1.08
N GLY A 32 -0.82 0.67 1.08
CA GLY A 32 0.43 1.33 1.46
C GLY A 32 0.83 2.47 0.52
N CYS A 33 0.27 2.50 -0.68
CA CYS A 33 0.43 3.57 -1.66
C CYS A 33 -0.70 4.62 -1.59
N ASN A 34 -1.73 4.43 -0.77
CA ASN A 34 -2.93 5.26 -0.65
C ASN A 34 -3.74 5.40 -1.96
N ALA A 35 -3.88 4.34 -2.74
CA ALA A 35 -4.68 4.30 -3.96
C ALA A 35 -6.12 4.80 -3.75
N ALA A 36 -6.75 4.53 -2.60
CA ALA A 36 -8.09 5.03 -2.31
C ALA A 36 -8.14 6.57 -2.25
N LYS A 37 -7.08 7.19 -1.71
CA LYS A 37 -6.93 8.66 -1.70
C LYS A 37 -6.63 9.22 -3.08
N TRP A 38 -5.79 8.54 -3.86
CA TRP A 38 -5.33 9.03 -5.16
C TRP A 38 -6.33 8.82 -6.30
N GLY A 39 -7.17 7.78 -6.24
CA GLY A 39 -8.17 7.49 -7.28
C GLY A 39 -9.02 8.70 -7.68
N PRO A 40 -9.74 9.35 -6.75
CA PRO A 40 -10.57 10.53 -7.03
C PRO A 40 -9.79 11.75 -7.56
N LEU A 41 -8.48 11.83 -7.29
CA LEU A 41 -7.63 12.95 -7.69
C LEU A 41 -7.04 12.77 -9.09
N LEU A 42 -6.94 11.53 -9.57
CA LEU A 42 -6.19 11.20 -10.80
C LEU A 42 -7.08 10.67 -11.92
N VAL A 43 -8.13 9.90 -11.59
CA VAL A 43 -9.02 9.34 -12.61
C VAL A 43 -9.80 10.46 -13.30
N GLY A 44 -9.78 10.44 -14.63
CA GLY A 44 -10.38 11.47 -15.48
C GLY A 44 -9.57 12.77 -15.58
N LYS A 45 -8.44 12.90 -14.88
CA LYS A 45 -7.56 14.07 -14.99
C LYS A 45 -6.49 13.88 -16.05
N LYS A 46 -6.15 14.97 -16.74
CA LYS A 46 -5.00 15.03 -17.65
C LYS A 46 -3.71 15.08 -16.84
N ILE A 47 -2.88 14.07 -16.98
CA ILE A 47 -1.59 13.97 -16.29
C ILE A 47 -0.53 14.70 -17.11
N ILE A 48 0.13 15.67 -16.50
CA ILE A 48 1.21 16.43 -17.12
C ILE A 48 2.53 15.87 -16.62
N LEU A 49 3.24 15.22 -17.54
CA LEU A 49 4.55 14.66 -17.25
C LEU A 49 5.56 15.77 -16.91
N PRO A 50 6.64 15.43 -16.19
CA PRO A 50 7.74 16.36 -15.97
C PRO A 50 8.24 16.93 -17.30
N ASN A 51 8.59 18.22 -17.30
CA ASN A 51 9.10 18.94 -18.48
C ASN A 51 8.09 19.10 -19.64
N LYS A 52 6.80 18.88 -19.41
CA LYS A 52 5.74 19.26 -20.36
C LYS A 52 5.04 20.54 -19.88
N CYS A 53 5.03 21.56 -20.72
CA CYS A 53 4.26 22.77 -20.49
C CYS A 53 2.82 22.56 -20.98
N VAL A 54 1.85 23.11 -20.24
CA VAL A 54 0.46 23.21 -20.69
C VAL A 54 0.15 24.67 -20.89
N HIS A 55 -0.36 25.04 -22.06
CA HIS A 55 -0.94 26.34 -22.30
C HIS A 55 -2.46 26.23 -22.19
N GLY A 56 -3.08 27.04 -21.31
CA GLY A 56 -4.53 27.07 -21.12
C GLY A 56 -5.00 26.76 -19.70
N THR A 57 -6.31 26.59 -19.53
CA THR A 57 -6.99 26.50 -18.24
C THR A 57 -6.74 25.15 -17.53
N HIS A 58 -6.38 25.19 -16.25
CA HIS A 58 -5.89 24.04 -15.47
C HIS A 58 -6.99 23.20 -14.78
N ASN A 59 -8.26 23.40 -15.11
CA ASN A 59 -9.39 22.91 -14.30
C ASN A 59 -9.53 21.37 -14.24
N ASN A 60 -8.82 20.62 -15.10
CA ASN A 60 -8.84 19.15 -15.13
C ASN A 60 -7.44 18.54 -15.32
N VAL A 61 -6.43 19.20 -14.77
CA VAL A 61 -5.03 18.85 -14.98
C VAL A 61 -4.37 18.47 -13.65
N PHE A 62 -3.57 17.41 -13.64
CA PHE A 62 -2.73 17.02 -12.52
C PHE A 62 -1.26 16.95 -12.96
N TYR A 63 -0.37 17.64 -12.24
CA TYR A 63 1.06 17.61 -12.55
C TYR A 63 1.71 16.38 -11.91
N ALA A 64 2.37 15.54 -12.70
CA ALA A 64 3.00 14.30 -12.26
C ALA A 64 4.04 14.51 -11.15
N LYS A 65 4.63 15.71 -11.05
CA LYS A 65 5.53 16.08 -9.94
C LYS A 65 4.87 16.00 -8.55
N GLY A 66 3.53 16.10 -8.49
CA GLY A 66 2.76 15.97 -7.25
C GLY A 66 2.40 14.53 -6.87
N LEU A 67 2.78 13.54 -7.69
CA LEU A 67 2.56 12.13 -7.37
C LEU A 67 3.53 11.67 -6.27
N PRO A 68 3.18 10.64 -5.49
CA PRO A 68 4.12 10.01 -4.57
C PRO A 68 5.39 9.55 -5.29
N GLU A 69 6.51 9.57 -4.56
CA GLU A 69 7.75 9.02 -5.08
C GLU A 69 7.58 7.54 -5.45
N GLY A 70 8.22 7.12 -6.53
CA GLY A 70 8.13 5.75 -7.04
C GLY A 70 6.82 5.43 -7.77
N THR A 71 5.92 6.40 -7.96
CA THR A 71 4.71 6.20 -8.78
C THR A 71 5.08 5.76 -10.21
N ARG A 72 4.43 4.70 -10.69
CA ARG A 72 4.57 4.19 -12.06
C ARG A 72 3.38 4.65 -12.89
N ILE A 73 3.63 5.48 -13.90
CA ILE A 73 2.63 5.85 -14.92
C ILE A 73 2.73 4.85 -16.07
N ILE A 74 1.61 4.26 -16.47
CA ILE A 74 1.54 3.15 -17.44
C ILE A 74 0.71 3.60 -18.65
N PRO A 75 1.37 3.97 -19.77
CA PRO A 75 0.70 4.24 -21.04
C PRO A 75 0.03 3.00 -21.64
N PRO A 76 -0.94 3.17 -22.57
CA PRO A 76 -1.65 2.04 -23.16
C PRO A 76 -0.69 1.13 -23.93
N GLY A 77 -0.91 -0.18 -23.83
CA GLY A 77 -0.07 -1.19 -24.50
C GLY A 77 1.29 -1.44 -23.86
N THR A 78 1.63 -0.75 -22.76
CA THR A 78 2.90 -0.96 -22.05
C THR A 78 2.84 -2.26 -21.26
N PRO A 79 3.66 -3.28 -21.58
CA PRO A 79 3.71 -4.48 -20.77
C PRO A 79 4.31 -4.17 -19.39
N VAL A 80 3.65 -4.61 -18.33
CA VAL A 80 4.16 -4.49 -16.96
C VAL A 80 4.26 -5.88 -16.33
N THR A 81 5.39 -6.16 -15.70
CA THR A 81 5.57 -7.37 -14.90
C THR A 81 4.77 -7.24 -13.60
N ALA A 82 4.19 -8.35 -13.13
CA ALA A 82 3.42 -8.41 -11.89
C ALA A 82 4.33 -8.47 -10.64
N ASP A 83 5.25 -7.52 -10.50
CA ASP A 83 6.13 -7.40 -9.33
C ASP A 83 5.43 -6.64 -8.20
N TYR A 84 4.69 -7.31 -7.31
CA TYR A 84 3.91 -6.62 -6.28
C TYR A 84 4.77 -5.78 -5.32
N ARG A 85 4.51 -4.47 -5.26
CA ARG A 85 5.07 -3.53 -4.29
C ARG A 85 3.97 -2.76 -3.57
N PHE A 86 3.74 -3.07 -2.30
CA PHE A 86 2.64 -2.50 -1.51
C PHE A 86 2.68 -0.97 -1.39
N ASN A 87 3.87 -0.37 -1.48
CA ASN A 87 4.11 1.07 -1.36
C ASN A 87 4.18 1.79 -2.72
N ARG A 88 4.03 1.10 -3.85
CA ARG A 88 4.09 1.71 -5.19
C ARG A 88 2.70 2.00 -5.71
N LEU A 89 2.46 3.26 -6.05
CA LEU A 89 1.26 3.68 -6.77
C LEU A 89 1.45 3.38 -8.26
N ASN A 90 0.49 2.69 -8.87
CA ASN A 90 0.40 2.56 -10.33
C ASN A 90 -0.76 3.42 -10.82
N LEU A 91 -0.52 4.15 -11.91
CA LEU A 91 -1.51 4.96 -12.60
C LEU A 91 -1.51 4.56 -14.07
N GLU A 92 -2.58 3.92 -14.51
CA GLU A 92 -2.83 3.68 -15.93
C GLU A 92 -3.41 4.92 -16.59
N VAL A 93 -2.97 5.20 -17.81
CA VAL A 93 -3.41 6.37 -18.57
C VAL A 93 -3.77 6.00 -20.00
N THR A 94 -4.62 6.82 -20.63
CA THR A 94 -4.88 6.74 -22.08
C THR A 94 -3.70 7.29 -22.90
N SER A 95 -3.77 7.19 -24.23
CA SER A 95 -2.83 7.84 -25.16
C SER A 95 -2.74 9.36 -24.95
N ASP A 96 -3.82 9.96 -24.48
CA ASP A 96 -3.89 11.37 -24.12
C ASP A 96 -3.50 11.63 -22.67
N TYR A 97 -2.84 10.70 -21.96
CA TYR A 97 -2.47 10.87 -20.56
C TYR A 97 -3.66 11.22 -19.64
N ILE A 98 -4.86 10.72 -19.94
CA ILE A 98 -5.99 10.79 -19.01
C ILE A 98 -5.90 9.60 -18.06
N GLY A 99 -5.91 9.83 -16.74
CA GLY A 99 -5.90 8.76 -15.75
C GLY A 99 -7.14 7.88 -15.85
N THR A 100 -6.96 6.56 -15.93
CA THR A 100 -8.06 5.58 -16.06
C THR A 100 -8.20 4.69 -14.84
N LYS A 101 -7.09 4.30 -14.21
CA LYS A 101 -7.08 3.35 -13.11
C LYS A 101 -5.90 3.59 -12.18
N VAL A 102 -6.13 3.39 -10.88
CA VAL A 102 -5.12 3.54 -9.82
C VAL A 102 -5.13 2.29 -8.93
N TRP A 103 -3.94 1.76 -8.60
CA TRP A 103 -3.81 0.63 -7.66
C TRP A 103 -2.42 0.56 -7.03
N CYS A 104 -2.32 -0.11 -5.87
CA CYS A 104 -1.03 -0.45 -5.28
C CYS A 104 -0.48 -1.76 -5.86
N GLY A 105 0.81 -1.78 -6.17
CA GLY A 105 1.50 -3.00 -6.59
C GLY A 105 2.73 -2.76 -7.43
#